data_AF-A0A0Q8ZVW5-F1
#
_entry.id   AF-A0A0Q8ZVW5-F1
#
_cell.length_a   1.000
_cell.length_b   1.000
_cell.length_c   1.000
_cell.angle_alpha   90.00
_cell.angle_beta   90.00
_cell.angle_gamma   90.00
#
_symmetry.space_group_name_H-M   'P 1'
#
loop_
_entity.id
_entity.type
_entity.pdbx_description
1 polymer ?
#
loop_
_entity_poly.entity_id
_entity_poly.type
_entity_poly.pdbx_seq_one_letter_code
_entity_poly.pdbx_strand_id
1 'polypeptide(L)' 'MEAIRLEFQPEIKEKILNFLSSFSSDELKITPEDPDFDENKKKVHAAYANLKNGTAKLYTLEEVDEILENTISKHED' A
#
# COMPACT_ATOMS: atom_id res chain seq x y z
N MET A 1 -17.74 18.55 13.68
CA MET A 1 -17.40 17.56 12.65
C MET A 1 -17.89 16.22 13.15
N GLU A 2 -18.84 15.62 12.46
CA GLU A 2 -19.35 14.29 12.77
C GLU A 2 -18.74 13.29 11.80
N ALA A 3 -18.19 12.20 12.31
CA ALA A 3 -17.55 11.15 11.52
C ALA A 3 -18.39 9.88 11.58
N ILE A 4 -18.72 9.32 10.42
CA ILE A 4 -19.53 8.10 10.31
C ILE A 4 -18.61 6.96 9.84
N ARG A 5 -18.57 5.88 10.61
CA ARG A 5 -17.95 4.61 10.19
C ARG A 5 -19.05 3.72 9.61
N LEU A 6 -18.86 3.29 8.37
CA LEU A 6 -19.79 2.42 7.66
C LEU A 6 -19.17 1.04 7.51
N GLU A 7 -19.80 0.03 8.09
CA GLU A 7 -19.52 -1.36 7.76
C GLU A 7 -20.45 -1.78 6.63
N PHE A 8 -19.87 -2.24 5.52
CA PHE A 8 -20.61 -2.62 4.33
C PHE A 8 -19.99 -3.84 3.67
N GLN A 9 -20.81 -4.58 2.92
CA GLN A 9 -20.31 -5.71 2.14
C GLN A 9 -19.48 -5.21 0.94
N PRO A 10 -18.38 -5.87 0.57
CA PRO A 10 -17.48 -5.39 -0.49
C PRO A 10 -18.19 -5.21 -1.85
N GLU A 11 -19.26 -5.96 -2.12
CA GLU A 11 -20.08 -5.88 -3.34
C GLU A 11 -20.82 -4.54 -3.50
N ILE A 12 -21.13 -3.86 -2.40
CA ILE A 12 -21.81 -2.55 -2.41
C ILE A 12 -20.83 -1.38 -2.23
N LYS A 13 -19.53 -1.66 -2.07
CA LYS A 13 -18.48 -0.65 -1.89
C LYS A 13 -18.52 0.41 -2.97
N GLU A 14 -18.55 0.01 -4.24
CA GLU A 14 -18.59 0.95 -5.38
C GLU A 14 -19.87 1.76 -5.42
N LYS A 15 -21.02 1.15 -5.09
CA LYS A 15 -22.31 1.86 -5.06
C LYS A 15 -22.33 2.92 -3.97
N ILE A 16 -21.81 2.58 -2.79
CA ILE A 16 -21.68 3.52 -1.67
C ILE A 16 -20.68 4.61 -2.03
N LEU A 17 -19.51 4.28 -2.58
CA LEU A 17 -18.53 5.28 -3.00
C LEU A 17 -19.11 6.24 -4.04
N ASN A 18 -19.83 5.73 -5.05
CA ASN A 18 -20.47 6.54 -6.08
C ASN A 18 -21.56 7.46 -5.50
N PHE A 19 -22.36 6.95 -4.56
CA PHE A 19 -23.36 7.76 -3.87
C PHE A 19 -22.70 8.85 -3.01
N LEU A 20 -21.66 8.50 -2.26
CA LEU A 20 -20.92 9.43 -1.40
C LEU A 20 -20.12 10.46 -2.19
N SER A 21 -19.61 10.11 -3.37
CA SER A 21 -18.93 11.04 -4.28
C SER A 21 -19.88 11.95 -5.07
N SER A 22 -21.20 11.70 -5.00
CA SER A 22 -22.21 12.63 -5.52
C SER A 22 -22.40 13.86 -4.62
N PHE A 23 -21.93 13.82 -3.37
CA PHE A 23 -21.96 14.96 -2.45
C PHE A 23 -20.77 15.90 -2.70
N SER A 24 -20.96 17.19 -2.44
CA SER A 24 -19.87 18.16 -2.57
C SER A 24 -18.75 17.86 -1.56
N SER A 25 -17.50 18.18 -1.92
CA SER A 25 -16.35 18.05 -1.02
C SER A 25 -16.46 18.93 0.23
N ASP A 26 -17.32 19.95 0.21
CA ASP A 26 -17.69 20.77 1.37
C ASP A 26 -18.70 20.08 2.31
N GLU A 27 -19.46 19.09 1.81
CA GLU A 27 -20.52 18.39 2.55
C GLU A 27 -20.09 17.02 3.08
N LEU A 28 -19.26 16.29 2.32
CA LEU A 28 -18.80 14.96 2.70
C LEU A 28 -17.37 14.70 2.22
N LYS A 29 -16.47 14.46 3.18
CA LYS A 29 -15.07 14.11 2.91
C LYS A 29 -14.85 12.62 3.13
N ILE A 30 -14.70 11.86 2.04
CA ILE A 30 -14.25 10.47 2.12
C ILE A 30 -12.78 10.49 2.52
N THR A 31 -12.51 10.09 3.77
CA THR A 31 -11.14 9.98 4.27
C THR A 31 -10.77 8.50 4.30
N PRO A 32 -9.88 8.02 3.42
CA PRO A 32 -9.36 6.67 3.51
C PRO A 32 -8.59 6.51 4.83
N GLU A 33 -8.75 5.35 5.47
CA GLU A 33 -8.06 5.05 6.73
C GLU A 33 -6.55 4.96 6.54
N ASP A 34 -6.13 4.39 5.41
CA ASP A 34 -4.76 4.34 4.94
C ASP A 34 -4.67 5.00 3.54
N PRO A 35 -4.07 6.20 3.42
CA PRO A 35 -3.93 6.88 2.14
C PRO A 35 -2.99 6.15 1.18
N ASP A 36 -2.09 5.30 1.69
CA ASP A 36 -1.07 4.59 0.92
C ASP A 36 -1.51 3.17 0.54
N PHE A 37 -2.71 2.74 0.97
CA PHE A 37 -3.20 1.38 0.78
C PHE A 37 -3.12 0.90 -0.68
N ASP A 38 -3.62 1.72 -1.61
CA ASP A 38 -3.64 1.37 -3.03
C ASP A 38 -2.23 1.36 -3.64
N GLU A 39 -1.34 2.23 -3.17
CA GLU A 39 0.07 2.24 -3.58
C GLU A 39 0.80 1.00 -3.06
N ASN A 40 0.61 0.68 -1.78
CA ASN A 40 1.18 -0.49 -1.13
C ASN A 40 0.69 -1.78 -1.80
N LYS A 41 -0.61 -1.87 -2.11
CA LYS A 41 -1.18 -2.99 -2.85
C LYS A 41 -0.52 -3.16 -4.23
N LYS A 42 -0.30 -2.07 -4.97
CA LYS A 42 0.40 -2.11 -6.26
C LYS A 42 1.84 -2.59 -6.11
N LYS A 43 2.59 -2.08 -5.13
CA LYS A 43 3.97 -2.50 -4.85
C LYS A 43 4.06 -4.00 -4.56
N VAL A 44 3.16 -4.52 -3.72
CA VAL A 44 3.10 -5.95 -3.38
C VAL A 44 2.80 -6.81 -4.60
N HIS A 45 1.80 -6.43 -5.41
CA HIS A 45 1.49 -7.17 -6.64
C HIS A 45 2.63 -7.15 -7.66
N ALA A 46 3.33 -6.02 -7.81
CA ALA A 46 4.50 -5.93 -8.67
C ALA A 46 5.65 -6.82 -8.18
N ALA A 47 5.92 -6.81 -6.87
CA ALA A 47 6.92 -7.70 -6.27
C ALA A 47 6.57 -9.18 -6.47
N TYR A 48 5.30 -9.55 -6.29
CA TYR A 48 4.82 -10.91 -6.54
C TYR A 48 4.95 -11.32 -8.01
N ALA A 49 4.63 -10.42 -8.94
CA ALA A 49 4.83 -10.67 -10.37
C ALA A 49 6.31 -10.90 -10.72
N ASN A 50 7.21 -10.10 -10.14
CA ASN A 50 8.66 -10.26 -10.33
C ASN A 50 9.18 -11.59 -9.76
N LEU A 51 8.66 -12.01 -8.60
CA LEU A 51 8.94 -13.33 -8.02
C LEU A 51 8.47 -14.45 -8.95
N LYS A 52 7.24 -14.37 -9.44
CA LYS A 52 6.66 -15.38 -10.33
C LYS A 52 7.39 -15.48 -11.67
N ASN A 53 7.84 -14.34 -12.21
CA ASN A 53 8.59 -14.28 -13.47
C ASN A 53 10.07 -14.70 -13.34
N GLY A 54 10.54 -15.00 -12.12
CA GLY A 54 11.94 -15.40 -11.87
C GLY A 54 12.95 -14.27 -12.04
N THR A 55 12.50 -13.02 -12.18
CA THR A 55 13.36 -11.84 -12.30
C THR A 55 13.73 -11.24 -10.94
N ALA A 56 13.12 -11.72 -9.85
CA ALA A 56 13.46 -11.32 -8.50
C ALA A 56 14.80 -11.93 -8.08
N LYS A 57 15.69 -11.08 -7.54
CA LYS A 57 16.87 -11.55 -6.81
C LYS A 57 16.42 -11.97 -5.42
N LEU A 58 16.75 -13.20 -5.05
CA LEU A 58 16.55 -13.72 -3.71
C LEU A 58 17.90 -13.70 -3.01
N TYR A 59 17.87 -13.34 -1.74
CA TYR A 59 19.04 -13.33 -0.88
C TYR A 59 18.73 -14.15 0.36
N THR A 60 19.72 -14.84 0.90
CA THR A 60 19.62 -15.43 2.25
C THR A 60 19.75 -14.34 3.31
N LEU A 61 19.43 -14.66 4.56
CA LEU A 61 19.58 -13.70 5.66
C LEU A 61 21.04 -13.28 5.83
N GLU A 62 21.97 -14.23 5.70
CA GLU A 62 23.41 -13.98 5.77
C GLU A 62 23.89 -13.06 4.65
N GLU A 63 23.42 -13.28 3.41
CA GLU A 63 23.75 -12.40 2.27
C GLU A 63 23.20 -10.98 2.48
N VAL A 64 21.99 -10.85 3.05
CA VAL A 64 21.40 -9.54 3.38
C VAL A 64 22.23 -8.83 4.45
N ASP A 65 22.64 -9.54 5.50
CA ASP A 65 23.47 -8.97 6.57
C ASP A 65 24.82 -8.49 6.03
N GLU A 66 25.48 -9.28 5.17
CA GLU A 66 26.73 -8.86 4.53
C GLU A 66 26.54 -7.64 3.61
N ILE A 67 25.46 -7.58 2.83
CA ILE A 67 25.16 -6.42 1.96
C ILE A 67 24.92 -5.17 2.82
N LEU A 68 24.20 -5.32 3.93
CA LEU A 68 23.88 -4.23 4.84
C LEU A 68 25.17 -3.69 5.49
N GLU A 69 25.98 -4.56 6.07
CA GLU A 69 27.25 -4.20 6.73
C GLU A 69 28.22 -3.51 5.75
N ASN A 70 28.36 -4.06 4.54
CA ASN A 70 29.17 -3.45 3.49
C ASN A 70 28.63 -2.08 3.02
N THR A 71 27.33 -1.85 3.11
CA THR A 71 26.72 -0.58 2.72
C THR A 71 26.91 0.47 3.81
N ILE A 72 26.74 0.08 5.07
CA ILE A 72 26.98 0.96 6.23
C ILE A 72 28.45 1.35 6.30
N SER A 73 29.37 0.38 6.17
CA SER A 73 30.82 0.61 6.18
C SER A 73 31.32 1.56 5.07
N LYS A 74 30.56 1.72 3.98
CA LYS A 74 30.89 2.68 2.90
C LYS A 74 30.49 4.13 3.21
N HIS A 75 29.68 4.34 4.25
CA HIS A 75 29.11 5.63 4.61
C HIS A 75 29.44 6.07 6.04
N GLU A 76 30.06 5.20 6.82
CA GLU A 76 30.69 5.55 8.09
C GLU A 76 32.17 5.90 7.84
N ASP A 77 32.43 7.18 7.56
CA ASP A 77 33.74 7.81 7.74
C ASP A 77 33.95 8.19 9.22
#